data_AF-A0A7J2J5F9-F1
#
_entry.id   AF-A0A7J2J5F9-F1
#
_cell.length_a   1.000
_cell.length_b   1.000
_cell.length_c   1.000
_cell.angle_alpha   90.00
_cell.angle_beta   90.00
_cell.angle_gamma   90.00
#
_symmetry.space_group_name_H-M   'P 1'
#
loop_
_entity.id
_entity.type
_entity.pdbx_description
1 polymer ?
#
loop_
_entity_poly.entity_id
_entity_poly.type
_entity_poly.pdbx_seq_one_letter_code
_entity_poly.pdbx_strand_id
1 'polypeptide(L)'
;MKVFLKVFGCTMNKVDAQLIESLAKAGGHEVVHSEDEADLIVINSCVVREESEKKALRYLERIKKCYNGKRVILTGCLPSALPELVRDTETVKLDELEKAFSKLFGVKEAKVEREVNSISHPVPIARGCLGNCSYCIVKLARGRLRSSPMDEVISEVERALSRGAKEILLTAEDTAAYGLDLGENL
;
A
#
# COMPACT_ATOMS: atom_id res chain seq x y z
N MET A 1 -3.78 -19.60 -4.82
CA MET A 1 -3.20 -19.64 -3.46
C MET A 1 -4.06 -18.81 -2.53
N LYS A 2 -4.01 -19.09 -1.23
CA LYS A 2 -4.65 -18.32 -0.17
C LYS A 2 -3.69 -17.23 0.30
N VAL A 3 -4.10 -15.97 0.19
CA VAL A 3 -3.30 -14.79 0.53
C VAL A 3 -3.91 -14.10 1.73
N PHE A 4 -3.12 -13.90 2.78
CA PHE A 4 -3.53 -13.10 3.93
C PHE A 4 -2.78 -11.78 3.95
N LEU A 5 -3.49 -10.68 4.15
CA LEU A 5 -2.90 -9.33 4.25
C LEU A 5 -3.05 -8.78 5.65
N LYS A 6 -1.94 -8.42 6.28
CA LYS A 6 -1.92 -7.61 7.50
C LYS A 6 -1.51 -6.19 7.19
N VAL A 7 -2.40 -5.24 7.43
CA VAL A 7 -2.14 -3.81 7.20
C VAL A 7 -1.85 -3.09 8.52
N PHE A 8 -0.76 -2.35 8.56
CA PHE A 8 -0.40 -1.41 9.61
C PHE A 8 -0.27 0.00 9.01
N GLY A 9 -0.68 1.01 9.77
CA GLY A 9 -0.44 2.41 9.40
C GLY A 9 -1.69 3.18 9.00
N CYS A 10 -1.57 3.93 7.91
CA CYS A 10 -2.51 4.99 7.53
C CYS A 10 -3.40 4.61 6.34
N THR A 11 -4.17 5.59 5.85
CA THR A 11 -5.03 5.46 4.66
C THR A 11 -4.24 5.03 3.42
N MET A 12 -3.03 5.56 3.20
CA MET A 12 -2.17 5.15 2.08
C MET A 12 -1.80 3.66 2.15
N ASN A 13 -1.50 3.13 3.35
CA ASN A 13 -1.25 1.69 3.50
C ASN A 13 -2.50 0.85 3.19
N LYS A 14 -3.70 1.34 3.50
CA LYS A 14 -4.95 0.65 3.14
C LYS A 14 -5.17 0.64 1.62
N VAL A 15 -4.89 1.76 0.95
CA VAL A 15 -4.95 1.87 -0.52
C VAL A 15 -3.96 0.91 -1.18
N ASP A 16 -2.72 0.86 -0.69
CA ASP A 16 -1.70 -0.11 -1.16
C ASP A 16 -2.19 -1.55 -0.97
N ALA A 17 -2.81 -1.87 0.17
CA ALA A 17 -3.34 -3.20 0.43
C ALA A 17 -4.51 -3.57 -0.49
N GLN A 18 -5.42 -2.63 -0.76
CA GLN A 18 -6.52 -2.84 -1.71
C GLN A 18 -6.00 -3.15 -3.12
N LEU A 19 -4.92 -2.50 -3.56
CA LEU A 19 -4.28 -2.83 -4.83
C LEU A 19 -3.78 -4.29 -4.83
N ILE A 20 -3.08 -4.72 -3.77
CA ILE A 20 -2.57 -6.09 -3.65
C ILE A 20 -3.72 -7.11 -3.63
N GLU A 21 -4.80 -6.81 -2.90
CA GLU A 21 -6.01 -7.65 -2.85
C GLU A 21 -6.67 -7.79 -4.21
N SER A 22 -6.87 -6.67 -4.91
CA SER A 22 -7.46 -6.69 -6.25
C SER A 22 -6.56 -7.46 -7.24
N LEU A 23 -5.23 -7.33 -7.14
CA LEU A 23 -4.28 -8.09 -7.97
C LEU A 23 -4.36 -9.59 -7.66
N ALA A 24 -4.45 -9.96 -6.38
CA ALA A 24 -4.60 -11.35 -5.98
C ALA A 24 -5.90 -11.95 -6.54
N LYS A 25 -7.04 -11.25 -6.38
CA LYS A 25 -8.34 -11.67 -6.92
C LYS A 25 -8.32 -11.79 -8.44
N ALA A 26 -7.73 -10.81 -9.14
CA ALA A 26 -7.60 -10.84 -10.60
C ALA A 26 -6.73 -12.02 -11.09
N GLY A 27 -5.75 -12.45 -10.30
CA GLY A 27 -4.94 -13.65 -10.54
C GLY A 27 -5.62 -14.97 -10.17
N GLY A 28 -6.89 -14.95 -9.77
CA GLY A 28 -7.62 -16.15 -9.32
C GLY A 28 -7.15 -16.68 -7.98
N HIS A 29 -6.57 -15.83 -7.13
CA HIS A 29 -6.19 -16.17 -5.77
C HIS A 29 -7.26 -15.75 -4.76
N GLU A 30 -7.31 -16.46 -3.65
CA GLU A 30 -8.29 -16.25 -2.60
C GLU A 30 -7.67 -15.38 -1.51
N VAL A 31 -8.30 -14.27 -1.16
CA VAL A 31 -7.89 -13.46 -0.01
C VAL A 31 -8.60 -14.01 1.23
N VAL A 32 -7.82 -14.51 2.20
CA VAL A 32 -8.33 -15.15 3.43
C VAL A 32 -8.24 -14.21 4.64
N HIS A 33 -9.00 -14.52 5.69
CA HIS A 33 -9.12 -13.68 6.88
C HIS A 33 -8.28 -14.16 8.08
N SER A 34 -7.53 -15.24 7.94
CA SER A 34 -6.67 -15.79 9.00
C SER A 34 -5.27 -16.12 8.48
N GLU A 35 -4.26 -15.99 9.36
CA GLU A 35 -2.89 -16.38 9.04
C GLU A 35 -2.74 -17.90 8.87
N ASP A 36 -3.59 -18.68 9.54
CA ASP A 36 -3.55 -20.14 9.54
C ASP A 36 -3.90 -20.73 8.17
N GLU A 37 -4.85 -20.11 7.46
CA GLU A 37 -5.31 -20.56 6.14
C GLU A 37 -4.40 -20.12 4.99
N ALA A 38 -3.51 -19.15 5.23
CA ALA A 38 -2.72 -18.52 4.17
C ALA A 38 -1.57 -19.40 3.68
N ASP A 39 -1.37 -19.43 2.36
CA ASP A 39 -0.14 -19.91 1.71
C ASP A 39 0.93 -18.79 1.66
N LEU A 40 0.46 -17.55 1.50
CA LEU A 40 1.27 -16.33 1.44
C LEU A 40 0.75 -15.32 2.47
N ILE A 41 1.64 -14.83 3.33
CA ILE A 41 1.35 -13.75 4.26
C ILE A 41 2.03 -12.47 3.75
N VAL A 42 1.25 -11.44 3.46
CA VAL A 42 1.74 -10.11 3.12
C VAL A 42 1.56 -9.18 4.30
N ILE A 43 2.65 -8.58 4.76
CA ILE A 43 2.63 -7.59 5.84
C ILE A 43 2.88 -6.21 5.22
N ASN A 44 1.86 -5.35 5.19
CA ASN A 44 1.99 -3.96 4.75
C ASN A 44 2.26 -3.07 5.97
N SER A 45 3.48 -2.56 6.06
CA SER A 45 4.03 -1.91 7.26
C SER A 45 4.02 -0.38 7.18
N CYS A 46 4.07 0.25 8.34
CA CYS A 46 4.28 1.70 8.49
C CYS A 46 5.47 1.95 9.40
N VAL A 47 6.27 2.97 9.04
CA VAL A 47 7.46 3.43 9.76
C VAL A 47 7.33 4.90 10.21
N VAL A 48 6.27 5.59 9.78
CA VAL A 48 6.08 7.03 10.05
C VAL A 48 5.78 7.28 11.53
N ARG A 49 5.09 6.34 12.18
CA ARG A 49 4.80 6.38 13.62
C ARG A 49 5.50 5.23 14.30
N GLU A 50 6.32 5.54 15.30
CA GLU A 50 7.13 4.57 16.04
C GLU A 50 6.28 3.42 16.64
N GLU A 51 5.08 3.70 17.14
CA GLU A 51 4.24 2.62 17.68
C GLU A 51 3.74 1.66 16.60
N SER A 52 3.51 2.16 15.38
CA SER A 52 3.09 1.34 14.24
C SER A 52 4.25 0.50 13.72
N GLU A 53 5.45 1.08 13.69
CA GLU A 53 6.70 0.38 13.36
C GLU A 53 6.93 -0.80 14.32
N LYS A 54 6.95 -0.54 15.63
CA LYS A 54 7.14 -1.56 16.66
C LYS A 54 6.06 -2.65 16.61
N LYS A 55 4.82 -2.30 16.24
CA LYS A 55 3.75 -3.30 16.06
C LYS A 55 4.01 -4.17 14.82
N ALA A 56 4.41 -3.58 13.70
CA ALA A 56 4.71 -4.31 12.47
C ALA A 56 5.90 -5.27 12.65
N LEU A 57 7.00 -4.81 13.28
CA LEU A 57 8.18 -5.63 13.57
C LEU A 57 7.86 -6.80 14.50
N ARG A 58 7.21 -6.56 15.64
CA ARG A 58 6.80 -7.65 16.56
C ARG A 58 5.88 -8.66 15.88
N TYR A 59 4.98 -8.17 15.01
CA TYR A 59 4.11 -9.04 14.25
C TYR A 59 4.90 -9.90 13.26
N LEU A 60 5.84 -9.32 12.53
CA LEU A 60 6.74 -10.06 11.61
C LEU A 60 7.52 -11.16 12.35
N GLU A 61 8.12 -10.84 13.49
CA GLU A 61 8.84 -11.81 14.33
C GLU A 61 7.92 -12.96 14.79
N ARG A 62 6.70 -12.63 15.24
CA ARG A 62 5.70 -13.65 15.61
C ARG A 62 5.37 -14.56 14.43
N ILE A 63 5.14 -13.99 13.24
CA ILE A 63 4.82 -14.79 12.05
C ILE A 63 5.98 -15.72 11.69
N LYS A 64 7.21 -15.20 11.66
CA LYS A 64 8.41 -16.01 11.41
C LYS A 64 8.56 -17.17 12.40
N LYS A 65 8.25 -16.93 13.68
CA LYS A 65 8.35 -17.94 14.73
C LYS A 65 7.23 -18.99 14.68
N CYS A 66 5.98 -18.55 14.49
CA CYS A 66 4.79 -19.42 14.56
C CYS A 66 4.51 -20.17 13.26
N TYR A 67 4.88 -19.60 12.11
CA TYR A 67 4.55 -20.14 10.78
C TYR A 67 5.82 -20.49 10.00
N ASN A 68 6.74 -21.21 10.65
CA ASN A 68 8.00 -21.62 10.05
C ASN A 68 7.76 -22.40 8.74
N GLY A 69 8.18 -21.83 7.60
CA GLY A 69 8.00 -22.41 6.27
C GLY A 69 6.91 -21.76 5.40
N LYS A 70 6.02 -20.92 5.95
CA LYS A 70 5.12 -20.10 5.12
C LYS A 70 5.90 -18.95 4.48
N ARG A 71 5.58 -18.62 3.23
CA ARG A 71 6.20 -17.47 2.56
C ARG A 71 5.62 -16.18 3.14
N VAL A 72 6.51 -15.27 3.52
CA VAL A 72 6.16 -13.97 4.09
C VAL A 72 6.79 -12.88 3.25
N ILE A 73 5.97 -11.96 2.74
CA ILE A 73 6.42 -10.75 2.05
C ILE A 73 6.12 -9.54 2.92
N LEU A 74 7.14 -8.73 3.19
CA LEU A 74 6.98 -7.45 3.85
C LEU A 74 7.00 -6.31 2.82
N THR A 75 6.00 -5.45 2.85
CA THR A 75 5.91 -4.26 2.02
C THR A 75 5.52 -3.04 2.87
N GLY A 76 5.25 -1.91 2.23
CA GLY A 76 4.91 -0.64 2.88
C GLY A 76 6.11 0.26 3.11
N CYS A 77 6.01 1.13 4.11
CA CYS A 77 7.00 2.18 4.35
C CYS A 77 8.30 1.64 4.96
N LEU A 78 8.25 0.56 5.76
CA LEU A 78 9.40 0.07 6.51
C LEU A 78 10.55 -0.45 5.63
N PRO A 79 10.32 -1.34 4.64
CA PRO A 79 11.41 -1.83 3.78
C PRO A 79 12.07 -0.73 2.95
N SER A 80 11.31 0.33 2.64
CA SER A 80 11.80 1.46 1.84
C SER A 80 12.67 2.41 2.69
N ALA A 81 12.28 2.66 3.93
CA ALA A 81 12.97 3.62 4.80
C ALA A 81 14.11 3.01 5.64
N LEU A 82 13.90 1.82 6.21
CA LEU A 82 14.82 1.16 7.15
C LEU A 82 15.06 -0.31 6.72
N PRO A 83 15.65 -0.55 5.53
CA PRO A 83 15.85 -1.90 4.99
C PRO A 83 16.73 -2.78 5.89
N GLU A 84 17.58 -2.19 6.72
CA GLU A 84 18.45 -2.89 7.65
C GLU A 84 17.71 -3.68 8.73
N LEU A 85 16.50 -3.27 9.11
CA LEU A 85 15.71 -3.95 10.12
C LEU A 85 15.06 -5.25 9.61
N VAL A 86 15.06 -5.45 8.29
CA VAL A 86 14.25 -6.50 7.64
C VAL A 86 15.02 -7.27 6.56
N ARG A 87 16.37 -7.25 6.63
CA ARG A 87 17.27 -7.87 5.64
C ARG A 87 17.06 -9.37 5.43
N ASP A 88 16.56 -10.05 6.45
CA ASP A 88 16.30 -11.50 6.47
C ASP A 88 14.85 -11.83 6.05
N THR A 89 14.15 -10.88 5.43
CA THR A 89 12.76 -11.02 4.99
C THR A 89 12.66 -10.73 3.51
N GLU A 90 11.81 -11.47 2.79
CA GLU A 90 11.45 -11.09 1.44
C GLU A 90 10.68 -9.76 1.48
N THR A 91 11.14 -8.76 0.71
CA THR A 91 10.54 -7.43 0.71
C THR A 91 10.13 -6.97 -0.69
N VAL A 92 9.07 -6.17 -0.75
CA VAL A 92 8.63 -5.46 -1.95
C VAL A 92 8.54 -3.98 -1.63
N LYS A 93 9.25 -3.15 -2.40
CA LYS A 93 9.24 -1.70 -2.25
C LYS A 93 7.96 -1.09 -2.85
N LEU A 94 7.60 0.09 -2.38
CA LEU A 94 6.33 0.75 -2.74
C LEU A 94 6.26 1.21 -4.21
N ASP A 95 7.40 1.50 -4.84
CA ASP A 95 7.54 1.90 -6.24
C ASP A 95 7.39 0.71 -7.21
N GLU A 96 7.71 -0.49 -6.75
CA GLU A 96 7.60 -1.73 -7.53
C GLU A 96 6.35 -2.55 -7.18
N LEU A 97 5.49 -2.04 -6.29
CA LEU A 97 4.39 -2.78 -5.69
C LEU A 97 3.48 -3.44 -6.73
N GLU A 98 2.94 -2.65 -7.66
CA GLU A 98 2.02 -3.14 -8.69
C GLU A 98 2.69 -4.19 -9.58
N LYS A 99 3.90 -3.91 -10.07
CA LYS A 99 4.66 -4.80 -10.95
C LYS A 99 5.03 -6.11 -10.27
N ALA A 100 5.50 -6.05 -9.03
CA ALA A 100 5.93 -7.21 -8.26
C ALA A 100 4.74 -8.14 -7.97
N PHE A 101 3.61 -7.58 -7.51
CA PHE A 101 2.43 -8.37 -7.20
C PHE A 101 1.68 -8.84 -8.46
N SER A 102 1.65 -8.05 -9.54
CA SER A 102 1.12 -8.51 -10.84
C SER A 102 1.87 -9.74 -11.35
N LYS A 103 3.21 -9.68 -11.32
CA LYS A 103 4.06 -10.82 -11.70
C LYS A 103 3.86 -12.02 -10.76
N LEU A 104 3.78 -11.77 -9.45
CA LEU A 104 3.60 -12.81 -8.45
C LEU A 104 2.27 -13.56 -8.63
N PHE A 105 1.22 -12.84 -8.97
CA PHE A 105 -0.13 -13.39 -9.12
C PHE A 105 -0.51 -13.75 -10.56
N GLY A 106 0.43 -13.62 -11.51
CA GLY A 106 0.20 -13.98 -12.91
C GLY A 106 -0.80 -13.08 -13.65
N VAL A 107 -0.99 -11.84 -13.18
CA VAL A 107 -1.88 -10.86 -13.80
C VAL A 107 -1.12 -10.16 -14.92
N LYS A 108 -1.61 -10.27 -16.16
CA LYS A 108 -1.15 -9.42 -17.27
C LYS A 108 -1.58 -7.99 -16.98
N GLU A 109 -0.68 -7.01 -17.15
CA GLU A 109 -0.94 -5.57 -16.96
C GLU A 109 -2.30 -5.15 -17.54
N ALA A 110 -3.31 -5.24 -16.71
CA ALA A 110 -4.67 -4.82 -16.96
C ALA A 110 -4.97 -3.96 -15.74
N LYS A 111 -5.50 -2.75 -15.97
CA LYS A 111 -5.85 -1.81 -14.89
C LYS A 111 -6.71 -2.56 -13.87
N VAL A 112 -6.08 -3.04 -12.81
CA VAL A 112 -6.75 -3.86 -11.82
C VAL A 112 -7.58 -2.93 -10.97
N GLU A 113 -8.89 -3.12 -11.06
CA GLU A 113 -9.83 -2.22 -10.42
C GLU A 113 -9.80 -2.43 -8.90
N ARG A 114 -9.64 -1.33 -8.16
CA ARG A 114 -9.80 -1.33 -6.72
C ARG A 114 -11.28 -1.54 -6.37
N GLU A 115 -11.55 -2.42 -5.42
CA GLU A 115 -12.90 -2.60 -4.89
C GLU A 115 -13.34 -1.37 -4.10
N VAL A 116 -14.60 -0.98 -4.29
CA VAL A 116 -15.24 0.14 -3.59
C VAL A 116 -16.28 -0.49 -2.67
N ASN A 117 -15.85 -0.93 -1.49
CA ASN A 117 -16.71 -1.66 -0.55
C ASN A 117 -17.18 -0.82 0.65
N SER A 118 -16.98 0.50 0.62
CA SER A 118 -17.23 1.38 1.76
C SER A 118 -17.96 2.67 1.35
N ILE A 119 -18.77 3.17 2.29
CA ILE A 119 -19.39 4.51 2.23
C ILE A 119 -18.33 5.58 1.95
N SER A 120 -17.13 5.39 2.49
CA SER A 120 -15.99 6.29 2.35
C SER A 120 -14.89 5.66 1.50
N HIS A 121 -14.49 6.30 0.40
CA HIS A 121 -13.48 5.79 -0.52
C HIS A 121 -12.25 6.71 -0.56
N PRO A 122 -11.05 6.21 -0.17
CA PRO A 122 -9.83 6.97 -0.28
C PRO A 122 -9.28 7.00 -1.71
N VAL A 123 -9.01 8.21 -2.20
CA VAL A 123 -8.44 8.48 -3.53
C VAL A 123 -7.03 9.06 -3.35
N PRO A 124 -5.97 8.29 -3.63
CA PRO A 124 -4.60 8.77 -3.55
C PRO A 124 -4.30 9.77 -4.67
N ILE A 125 -4.22 11.06 -4.33
CA ILE A 125 -3.95 12.12 -5.31
C ILE A 125 -2.45 12.32 -5.54
N ALA A 126 -1.60 11.92 -4.59
CA ALA A 126 -0.16 11.99 -4.73
C ALA A 126 0.54 10.96 -3.83
N ARG A 127 1.80 10.69 -4.13
CA ARG A 127 2.74 9.97 -3.25
C ARG A 127 3.97 10.83 -2.96
N GLY A 128 4.49 10.67 -1.75
CA GLY A 128 5.71 11.37 -1.32
C GLY A 128 5.45 12.84 -0.99
N CYS A 129 6.53 13.60 -0.77
CA CYS A 129 6.44 15.00 -0.37
C CYS A 129 7.65 15.79 -0.88
N LEU A 130 7.49 17.11 -1.07
CA LEU A 130 8.59 18.03 -1.38
C LEU A 130 9.35 18.49 -0.12
N GLY A 131 8.75 18.32 1.06
CA GLY A 131 9.29 18.72 2.34
C GLY A 131 10.67 18.12 2.64
N ASN A 132 11.37 18.80 3.55
CA ASN A 132 12.63 18.35 4.13
C ASN A 132 12.61 18.51 5.65
N CYS A 133 11.45 18.25 6.25
CA CYS A 133 11.20 18.39 7.67
C CYS A 133 12.21 17.55 8.46
N SER A 134 12.87 18.15 9.46
CA SER A 134 13.94 17.52 10.25
C SER A 134 13.52 16.25 11.00
N TYR A 135 12.21 16.05 11.20
CA TYR A 135 11.65 14.92 11.93
C TYR A 135 11.02 13.83 11.04
N CYS A 136 10.87 14.08 9.72
CA CYS A 136 9.96 13.28 8.91
C CYS A 136 10.67 12.22 8.06
N ILE A 137 10.35 10.96 8.30
CA ILE A 137 10.89 9.81 7.56
C ILE A 137 10.22 9.56 6.20
N VAL A 138 9.12 10.26 5.90
CA VAL A 138 8.30 10.04 4.69
C VAL A 138 9.12 10.09 3.41
N LYS A 139 10.07 11.02 3.28
CA LYS A 139 10.87 11.15 2.05
C LYS A 139 11.73 9.91 1.76
N LEU A 140 12.15 9.21 2.82
CA LEU A 140 12.86 7.92 2.70
C LEU A 140 11.86 6.79 2.43
N ALA A 141 10.68 6.82 3.05
CA ALA A 141 9.67 5.77 2.93
C ALA A 141 8.90 5.77 1.59
N ARG A 142 8.46 6.94 1.13
CA ARG A 142 7.53 7.14 0.01
C ARG A 142 8.15 7.93 -1.15
N GLY A 143 9.35 8.48 -0.96
CA GLY A 143 10.07 9.24 -1.98
C GLY A 143 9.70 10.73 -2.06
N ARG A 144 10.11 11.37 -3.16
CA ARG A 144 9.71 12.73 -3.51
C ARG A 144 8.29 12.75 -4.06
N LEU A 145 7.66 13.93 -4.03
CA LEU A 145 6.34 14.17 -4.59
C LEU A 145 6.22 13.59 -6.01
N ARG A 146 5.17 12.81 -6.21
CA ARG A 146 4.64 12.36 -7.49
C ARG A 146 3.13 12.48 -7.43
N SER A 147 2.58 13.48 -8.12
CA SER A 147 1.13 13.68 -8.21
C SER A 147 0.53 12.74 -9.26
N SER A 148 -0.66 12.24 -8.96
CA SER A 148 -1.51 11.55 -9.92
C SER A 148 -2.04 12.58 -10.93
N PRO A 149 -2.09 12.28 -12.24
CA PRO A 149 -2.74 13.15 -13.22
C PRO A 149 -4.21 13.42 -12.86
N MET A 150 -4.69 14.65 -13.11
CA MET A 150 -6.04 15.08 -12.73
C MET A 150 -7.14 14.22 -13.37
N ASP A 151 -6.96 13.79 -14.62
CA ASP A 151 -7.87 12.91 -15.34
C ASP A 151 -7.98 11.53 -14.68
N GLU A 152 -6.88 10.99 -14.16
CA GLU A 152 -6.89 9.74 -13.38
C GLU A 152 -7.63 9.91 -12.05
N VAL A 153 -7.39 11.03 -11.34
CA VAL A 153 -8.08 11.36 -10.08
C VAL A 153 -9.58 11.48 -10.32
N ILE A 154 -10.01 12.22 -11.34
CA ILE A 154 -11.44 12.37 -11.70
C ILE A 154 -12.04 11.01 -12.04
N SER A 155 -11.38 10.21 -12.88
CA SER A 155 -11.86 8.89 -13.27
C SER A 155 -12.04 7.96 -12.07
N GLU A 156 -11.14 8.02 -11.09
CA GLU A 156 -11.26 7.26 -9.85
C GLU A 156 -12.44 7.73 -8.99
N VAL A 157 -12.63 9.04 -8.85
CA VAL A 157 -13.75 9.62 -8.09
C VAL A 157 -15.09 9.24 -8.72
N GLU A 158 -15.24 9.42 -10.04
CA GLU A 158 -16.47 9.05 -10.76
C GLU A 158 -16.79 7.57 -10.61
N ARG A 159 -15.75 6.72 -10.69
CA ARG A 159 -15.90 5.27 -10.49
C ARG A 159 -16.33 4.95 -9.07
N ALA A 160 -15.71 5.56 -8.06
CA ALA A 160 -16.09 5.38 -6.66
C ALA A 160 -17.56 5.75 -6.42
N LEU A 161 -18.00 6.88 -6.97
CA LEU A 161 -19.39 7.34 -6.91
C LEU A 161 -20.36 6.36 -7.60
N SER A 162 -20.01 5.87 -8.79
CA SER A 162 -20.81 4.88 -9.53
C SER A 162 -20.99 3.55 -8.78
N ARG A 163 -20.04 3.21 -7.91
CA ARG A 163 -20.06 2.01 -7.05
C ARG A 163 -20.69 2.26 -5.67
N GLY A 164 -21.25 3.45 -5.46
CA GLY A 164 -22.05 3.76 -4.29
C GLY A 164 -21.29 4.42 -3.13
N ALA A 165 -20.03 4.83 -3.33
CA ALA A 165 -19.35 5.69 -2.37
C ALA A 165 -20.15 6.98 -2.14
N LYS A 166 -20.20 7.43 -0.88
CA LYS A 166 -20.89 8.66 -0.45
C LYS A 166 -19.92 9.71 0.08
N GLU A 167 -18.73 9.28 0.48
CA GLU A 167 -17.63 10.13 0.91
C GLU A 167 -16.39 9.79 0.08
N ILE A 168 -15.71 10.83 -0.38
CA ILE A 168 -14.44 10.73 -1.11
C ILE A 168 -13.37 11.35 -0.21
N LEU A 169 -12.36 10.56 0.14
CA LEU A 169 -11.23 10.99 0.96
C LEU A 169 -10.01 11.20 0.06
N LEU A 170 -9.78 12.43 -0.39
CA LEU A 170 -8.54 12.75 -1.09
C LEU A 170 -7.36 12.57 -0.13
N THR A 171 -6.39 11.75 -0.49
CA THR A 171 -5.29 11.38 0.41
C THR A 171 -3.94 11.49 -0.29
N ALA A 172 -2.96 11.99 0.45
CA ALA A 172 -1.55 12.05 0.10
C ALA A 172 -0.74 12.21 1.39
N GLU A 173 0.59 12.07 1.33
CA GLU A 173 1.43 12.46 2.47
C GLU A 173 1.41 13.97 2.73
N ASP A 174 1.27 14.77 1.66
CA ASP A 174 1.09 16.22 1.70
C ASP A 174 0.12 16.63 0.59
N THR A 175 -1.16 16.82 0.94
CA THR A 175 -2.19 17.19 -0.04
C THR A 175 -2.03 18.62 -0.54
N ALA A 176 -1.39 19.51 0.23
CA ALA A 176 -1.16 20.89 -0.17
C ALA A 176 -0.08 21.01 -1.26
N ALA A 177 0.74 19.97 -1.42
CA ALA A 177 1.78 19.92 -2.43
C ALA A 177 1.32 19.32 -3.77
N TYR A 178 0.09 18.81 -3.88
CA TYR A 178 -0.43 18.22 -5.11
C TYR A 178 -0.32 19.19 -6.31
N GLY A 179 0.08 18.67 -7.47
CA GLY A 179 0.18 19.42 -8.73
C GLY A 179 1.46 20.24 -8.89
N LEU A 180 2.21 20.53 -7.82
CA LEU A 180 3.45 21.32 -7.89
C LEU A 180 4.53 20.66 -8.76
N ASP A 181 4.60 19.33 -8.77
CA ASP A 181 5.51 18.56 -9.63
C ASP A 181 5.02 18.43 -11.08
N LEU A 182 3.74 18.69 -11.33
CA LEU A 182 3.13 18.74 -12.66
C LEU A 182 3.16 20.15 -13.27
N GLY A 183 3.62 21.16 -12.51
CA GLY A 183 3.55 22.56 -12.92
C GLY A 183 2.14 23.15 -12.87
N GLU A 184 1.22 22.47 -12.18
CA GLU A 184 -0.13 22.96 -11.93
C GLU A 184 -0.14 23.90 -10.72
N ASN A 185 -1.06 24.86 -10.74
CA ASN A 185 -1.42 25.65 -9.57
C ASN A 185 -2.83 25.25 -9.11
N LEU A 186 -2.96 24.97 -7.82
CA LEU A 186 -4.26 24.79 -7.16
C LEU A 186 -5.06 26.10 -7.13
#